data_AF-R0CVK6-F1
#
_entry.id   AF-R0CVK6-F1
#
_cell.length_a   1.000
_cell.length_b   1.000
_cell.length_c   1.000
_cell.angle_alpha   90.00
_cell.angle_beta   90.00
_cell.angle_gamma   90.00
#
_symmetry.space_group_name_H-M   'P 1'
#
loop_
_entity.id
_entity.type
_entity.pdbx_description
1 polymer ?
#
loop_
_entity_poly.entity_id
_entity_poly.type
_entity_poly.pdbx_seq_one_letter_code
_entity_poly.pdbx_strand_id
1 'polypeptide(L)'
;METLKFNVDKQHIVNTSPHPYLVAGTQNYLECDFQFDASWVGYNKVAVFEQKYYVPIFGNRCRVPDDVARLKRFSVRIVGEKKDVRIVTDFAVIDQR
;
A
#
# COMPACT_ATOMS: atom_id res chain seq x y z
N MET A 1 14.19 -7.92 3.63
CA MET A 1 13.14 -6.93 3.29
C MET A 1 12.11 -7.69 2.51
N GLU A 2 10.92 -7.87 3.07
CA GLU A 2 9.80 -8.45 2.34
C GLU A 2 9.02 -7.36 1.63
N THR A 3 8.50 -7.71 0.46
CA THR A 3 7.79 -6.79 -0.41
C THR A 3 6.36 -7.28 -0.61
N LEU A 4 5.42 -6.48 -0.13
CA LEU A 4 4.00 -6.64 -0.41
C LEU A 4 3.72 -6.13 -1.82
N LYS A 5 3.29 -7.02 -2.69
CA LYS A 5 2.86 -6.70 -4.05
C LYS A 5 1.37 -6.43 -4.06
N PHE A 6 1.00 -5.31 -4.66
CA PHE A 6 -0.38 -4.92 -4.85
C PHE A 6 -0.65 -4.67 -6.33
N ASN A 7 -1.82 -5.08 -6.78
CA ASN A 7 -2.36 -4.65 -8.06
C ASN A 7 -3.46 -3.62 -7.81
N VAL A 8 -3.40 -2.50 -8.52
CA VAL A 8 -4.37 -1.41 -8.46
C VAL A 8 -4.97 -1.23 -9.85
N ASP A 9 -6.22 -1.64 -9.99
CA ASP A 9 -7.01 -1.46 -11.21
C ASP A 9 -8.17 -0.51 -10.91
N LYS A 10 -8.17 0.67 -11.53
CA LYS A 10 -9.10 1.77 -11.25
C LYS A 10 -9.08 2.09 -9.76
N GLN A 11 -10.21 1.99 -9.07
CA GLN A 11 -10.33 2.26 -7.64
C GLN A 11 -10.36 0.97 -6.80
N HIS A 12 -9.82 -0.13 -7.33
CA HIS A 12 -9.75 -1.41 -6.65
C HIS A 12 -8.29 -1.80 -6.37
N ILE A 13 -7.97 -2.14 -5.12
CA ILE A 13 -6.65 -2.61 -4.70
C ILE A 13 -6.73 -4.06 -4.21
N VAL A 14 -5.81 -4.90 -4.68
CA VAL A 14 -5.70 -6.30 -4.27
C VAL A 14 -4.26 -6.60 -3.89
N ASN A 15 -4.05 -7.26 -2.75
CA ASN A 15 -2.77 -7.86 -2.41
C ASN A 15 -2.56 -9.11 -3.26
N THR A 16 -1.49 -9.13 -4.05
CA THR A 16 -1.12 -10.24 -4.94
C THR A 16 0.12 -10.99 -4.47
N SER A 17 0.70 -10.60 -3.33
CA SER A 17 1.89 -11.26 -2.81
C SER A 17 1.57 -12.66 -2.28
N PRO A 18 2.33 -13.69 -2.68
CA PRO A 18 2.21 -15.03 -2.13
C PRO A 18 2.82 -15.05 -0.72
N HIS A 19 2.01 -15.21 0.32
CA HIS A 19 2.50 -15.15 1.71
C HIS A 19 2.45 -16.49 2.43
N PRO A 20 3.62 -17.04 2.82
CA PRO A 20 3.65 -18.01 3.90
C PRO A 20 4.36 -17.53 5.19
N TYR A 21 5.19 -16.47 5.20
CA TYR A 21 6.09 -16.19 6.35
C TYR A 21 6.34 -14.71 6.70
N LEU A 22 5.33 -13.83 6.69
CA LEU A 22 5.46 -12.48 7.27
C LEU A 22 5.74 -12.56 8.78
N VAL A 23 6.98 -12.29 9.21
CA VAL A 23 7.36 -12.26 10.63
C VAL A 23 7.26 -10.82 11.15
N ALA A 24 6.29 -10.56 12.02
CA ALA A 24 6.14 -9.28 12.69
C ALA A 24 7.35 -8.96 13.60
N GLY A 25 7.84 -7.72 13.58
CA GLY A 25 8.78 -7.21 14.59
C GLY A 25 10.19 -6.83 14.14
N THR A 26 10.51 -6.92 12.85
CA THR A 26 11.76 -6.37 12.31
C THR A 26 11.53 -4.95 11.75
N GLN A 27 12.28 -3.96 12.24
CA GLN A 27 12.19 -2.58 11.74
C GLN A 27 12.66 -2.48 10.29
N ASN A 28 12.06 -1.57 9.50
CA ASN A 28 12.38 -1.38 8.07
C ASN A 28 12.25 -2.64 7.19
N TYR A 29 11.46 -3.63 7.59
CA TYR A 29 11.40 -4.91 6.89
C TYR A 29 10.39 -4.95 5.73
N LEU A 30 9.34 -4.11 5.80
CA LEU A 30 8.18 -4.18 4.92
C LEU A 30 8.12 -3.01 3.94
N GLU A 31 8.19 -3.35 2.64
CA GLU A 31 7.98 -2.43 1.54
C GLU A 31 6.71 -2.82 0.77
N CYS A 32 6.02 -1.84 0.20
CA CYS A 32 4.94 -2.08 -0.75
C CYS A 32 5.43 -1.78 -2.16
N ASP A 33 5.11 -2.65 -3.11
CA ASP A 33 5.29 -2.47 -4.55
C ASP A 33 3.92 -2.53 -5.23
N PHE A 34 3.54 -1.46 -5.93
CA PHE A 34 2.22 -1.28 -6.50
C PHE A 34 2.27 -1.32 -8.03
N GLN A 35 1.45 -2.16 -8.62
CA GLN A 35 1.21 -2.14 -10.05
C GLN A 35 -0.07 -1.32 -10.32
N PHE A 36 0.10 -0.14 -10.91
CA PHE A 36 -1.03 0.73 -11.27
C PHE A 36 -1.41 0.58 -12.74
N ASP A 37 -2.71 0.55 -13.02
CA ASP A 37 -3.22 0.67 -14.38
C ASP A 37 -3.13 2.12 -14.92
N ALA A 38 -3.47 2.28 -16.21
CA ALA A 38 -3.37 3.56 -16.92
C ALA A 38 -4.24 4.69 -16.33
N SER A 39 -5.30 4.37 -15.56
CA SER A 39 -6.17 5.35 -14.92
C SER A 39 -5.45 6.24 -13.89
N TRP A 40 -4.29 5.79 -13.40
CA TRP A 40 -3.48 6.48 -12.40
C TRP A 40 -2.34 7.34 -12.97
N VAL A 41 -2.27 7.48 -14.29
CA VAL A 41 -1.23 8.27 -14.97
C VAL A 41 -1.38 9.77 -14.66
N GLY A 42 -0.29 10.35 -14.19
CA GLY A 42 -0.21 11.77 -13.81
C GLY A 42 -0.84 12.11 -12.45
N TYR A 43 -1.23 11.11 -11.66
CA TYR A 43 -1.63 11.32 -10.26
C TYR A 43 -0.42 11.24 -9.33
N ASN A 44 -0.38 12.16 -8.37
CA ASN A 44 0.41 12.02 -7.15
C ASN A 44 -0.28 10.97 -6.27
N LYS A 45 0.48 10.01 -5.74
CA LYS A 45 -0.07 8.83 -5.08
C LYS A 45 0.42 8.75 -3.65
N VAL A 46 -0.50 8.44 -2.74
CA VAL A 46 -0.23 8.28 -1.31
C VAL A 46 -0.87 6.98 -0.84
N ALA A 47 -0.07 6.11 -0.22
CA ALA A 47 -0.55 4.96 0.51
C ALA A 47 -1.04 5.41 1.88
N VAL A 48 -2.26 5.04 2.23
CA VAL A 48 -2.86 5.35 3.52
C VAL A 48 -3.03 4.04 4.28
N PHE A 49 -2.24 3.88 5.34
CA PHE A 49 -2.30 2.71 6.23
C PHE A 49 -3.14 3.02 7.46
N GLU A 50 -4.02 2.10 7.83
CA GLU A 50 -4.90 2.22 9.02
C GLU A 50 -5.69 3.54 9.07
N GLN A 51 -5.95 4.14 7.91
CA GLN A 51 -6.58 5.46 7.77
C GLN A 51 -5.87 6.61 8.54
N LYS A 52 -4.65 6.36 9.03
CA LYS A 52 -3.91 7.25 9.95
C LYS A 52 -2.56 7.66 9.39
N TYR A 53 -1.86 6.73 8.73
CA TYR A 53 -0.51 6.98 8.23
C TYR A 53 -0.53 7.21 6.74
N TYR A 54 -0.14 8.42 6.33
CA TYR A 54 -0.09 8.85 4.93
C TYR A 54 1.35 8.80 4.45
N VAL A 55 1.64 7.92 3.50
CA VAL A 55 3.00 7.70 2.98
C VAL A 55 3.01 7.96 1.48
N PRO A 56 3.81 8.94 0.99
CA PRO A 56 3.93 9.18 -0.45
C PRO A 56 4.54 7.97 -1.17
N ILE A 57 4.02 7.67 -2.36
CA ILE A 57 4.49 6.57 -3.20
C ILE A 57 5.43 7.14 -4.27
N PHE A 58 6.67 6.67 -4.27
CA PHE A 58 7.69 7.06 -5.24
C PHE A 58 8.15 5.84 -6.05
N GLY A 59 8.19 5.96 -7.37
CA GLY A 59 8.58 4.84 -8.23
C GLY A 59 7.73 3.58 -7.99
N ASN A 60 6.43 3.78 -7.72
CA ASN A 60 5.47 2.73 -7.36
C ASN A 60 5.77 1.98 -6.06
N ARG A 61 6.61 2.52 -5.19
CA ARG A 61 6.97 1.91 -3.92
C ARG A 61 6.82 2.86 -2.75
N CYS A 62 6.53 2.29 -1.59
CA CYS A 62 6.62 3.00 -0.32
C CYS A 62 6.95 2.04 0.82
N ARG A 63 7.52 2.56 1.89
CA ARG A 63 7.77 1.77 3.11
C ARG A 63 6.51 1.76 3.98
N VAL A 64 6.21 0.60 4.55
CA VAL A 64 5.17 0.48 5.56
C VAL A 64 5.70 1.13 6.86
N PRO A 65 4.95 2.02 7.53
CA PRO A 65 5.36 2.57 8.82
C PRO A 65 5.63 1.46 9.84
N ASP A 66 6.67 1.59 10.66
CA ASP A 66 7.06 0.54 11.62
C ASP A 66 5.91 0.17 12.59
N ASP A 67 5.11 1.14 13.01
CA ASP A 67 3.94 0.91 13.87
C ASP A 67 2.89 0.02 13.21
N VAL A 68 2.71 0.16 11.89
CA VAL A 68 1.78 -0.65 11.08
C VAL A 68 2.39 -2.02 10.78
N ALA A 69 3.68 -2.07 10.45
CA ALA A 69 4.40 -3.30 10.16
C ALA A 69 4.44 -4.27 11.36
N ARG A 70 4.28 -3.77 12.59
CA ARG A 70 4.18 -4.59 13.81
C ARG A 70 2.78 -5.20 14.04
N LEU A 71 1.75 -4.71 13.35
CA LEU A 71 0.38 -5.18 13.55
C LEU A 71 0.17 -6.54 12.87
N LYS A 72 -0.46 -7.49 13.57
CA LYS A 72 -0.88 -8.75 12.96
C LYS A 72 -1.84 -8.56 11.79
N ARG A 73 -2.60 -7.47 11.79
CA ARG A 73 -3.54 -7.16 10.72
C ARG A 73 -3.54 -5.67 10.49
N PHE A 74 -3.48 -5.25 9.24
CA PHE A 74 -3.60 -3.85 8.86
C PHE A 74 -4.25 -3.70 7.49
N SER A 75 -4.72 -2.49 7.22
CA SER A 75 -5.39 -2.07 6.01
C SER A 75 -4.55 -1.04 5.27
N VAL A 76 -4.59 -1.09 3.95
CA VAL A 76 -3.98 -0.11 3.06
C VAL A 76 -4.96 0.29 1.98
N ARG A 77 -4.97 1.57 1.63
CA ARG A 77 -5.65 2.11 0.45
C ARG A 77 -4.77 3.12 -0.24
N ILE A 78 -5.05 3.43 -1.50
CA ILE A 78 -4.33 4.46 -2.24
C ILE A 78 -5.24 5.67 -2.45
N VAL A 79 -4.67 6.85 -2.19
CA VAL A 79 -5.25 8.13 -2.58
C VAL A 79 -4.43 8.69 -3.73
N GLY A 80 -5.10 8.98 -4.84
CA GLY A 80 -4.54 9.66 -6.00
C GLY A 80 -5.06 11.09 -6.06
N GLU A 81 -4.16 12.05 -6.25
CA GLU A 81 -4.53 13.46 -6.46
C GLU A 81 -3.90 14.00 -7.75
N LYS A 82 -4.70 14.70 -8.55
CA LYS A 82 -4.27 15.35 -9.79
C LYS A 82 -5.09 16.61 -10.00
N LYS A 83 -4.46 17.78 -9.79
CA LYS A 83 -5.14 19.09 -9.82
C LYS A 83 -6.37 19.04 -8.90
N ASP A 84 -7.57 19.25 -9.44
CA ASP A 84 -8.84 19.25 -8.71
C ASP A 84 -9.53 17.88 -8.65
N VAL A 85 -8.88 16.82 -9.13
CA VAL A 85 -9.42 15.46 -9.14
C VAL A 85 -8.75 14.62 -8.06
N ARG A 86 -9.57 14.04 -7.19
CA ARG A 86 -9.13 13.06 -6.19
C ARG A 86 -9.82 11.72 -6.44
N ILE A 87 -9.03 10.67 -6.55
CA ILE A 87 -9.50 9.28 -6.61
C ILE A 87 -8.99 8.52 -5.41
N VAL A 88 -9.77 7.57 -4.92
CA VAL A 88 -9.44 6.76 -3.76
C VAL A 88 -9.81 5.33 -4.07
N THR A 89 -8.94 4.37 -3.74
CA THR A 89 -9.28 2.96 -3.86
C THR A 89 -10.18 2.52 -2.72
N ASP A 90 -10.73 1.32 -2.83
CA ASP A 90 -11.12 0.54 -1.66
C ASP A 90 -9.91 0.12 -0.80
N PHE A 91 -10.13 -0.82 0.12
CA PHE A 91 -9.12 -1.26 1.07
C PHE A 91 -8.61 -2.67 0.75
N ALA A 92 -7.30 -2.83 0.76
CA ALA A 92 -6.68 -4.14 0.89
C ALA A 92 -6.35 -4.40 2.36
N VAL A 93 -6.70 -5.58 2.85
CA VAL A 93 -6.37 -6.04 4.20
C VAL A 93 -5.21 -7.01 4.12
N ILE A 94 -4.24 -6.83 5.00
CA ILE A 94 -3.06 -7.66 5.15
C ILE A 94 -3.12 -8.32 6.51
N ASP A 95 -3.09 -9.65 6.51
CA ASP A 95 -2.97 -10.48 7.70
C ASP A 95 -1.54 -11.05 7.74
N GLN A 96 -0.78 -10.61 8.75
CA GLN A 96 0.54 -11.13 9.12
C GLN A 96 0.35 -12.26 10.15
N ARG A 97 1.14 -13.35 10.05
CA ARG A 97 1.02 -14.51 10.95
C ARG A 97 1.81 -14.34 12.25
#